data_AF-A0A960S3T1-F1
#
_entry.id   AF-A0A960S3T1-F1
#
_cell.length_a   1.000
_cell.length_b   1.000
_cell.length_c   1.000
_cell.angle_alpha   90.00
_cell.angle_beta   90.00
_cell.angle_gamma   90.00
#
_symmetry.space_group_name_H-M   'P 1'
#
loop_
_entity.id
_entity.type
_entity.pdbx_description
1 polymer ?
#
loop_
_entity_poly.entity_id
_entity_poly.type
_entity_poly.pdbx_seq_one_letter_code
_entity_poly.pdbx_strand_id
1 'polypeptide(L)'
;MLDVKRVSPQVAPQKRDPKFPLKWIFLILLGCFGVIMAYEKFDDFVKRKSDGTYELQEERKDKLNDRVKRMRSEAEQYVLRASKNGFYECLHCPNGVFYLYKGEAWKYGVTTRGKFGRYKPQYLKRMGLIYEMQYSGSLQQAMELELIKIGQYPLLPENLARPDKPTGELIRYKLARPP
;
A
#
# COMPACT_ATOMS: atom_id res chain seq x y z
N MET A 1 68.59 -56.28 6.61
CA MET A 1 67.59 -55.23 6.94
C MET A 1 67.78 -54.11 5.93
N LEU A 2 66.69 -53.69 5.30
CA LEU A 2 66.66 -52.84 4.10
C LEU A 2 67.01 -51.38 4.43
N ASP A 3 67.94 -50.81 3.66
CA ASP A 3 68.37 -49.41 3.75
C ASP A 3 67.43 -48.55 2.89
N VAL A 4 66.56 -47.79 3.56
CA VAL A 4 65.49 -47.02 2.93
C VAL A 4 66.00 -45.61 2.60
N LYS A 5 66.23 -45.37 1.31
CA LYS A 5 66.64 -44.08 0.74
C LYS A 5 65.53 -43.03 0.95
N ARG A 6 65.78 -42.00 1.77
CA ARG A 6 64.85 -40.86 1.96
C ARG A 6 64.83 -39.98 0.71
N VAL A 7 63.67 -39.88 0.08
CA VAL A 7 63.38 -38.88 -0.96
C VAL A 7 62.64 -37.72 -0.29
N SER A 8 63.22 -36.52 -0.32
CA SER A 8 62.55 -35.31 0.17
C SER A 8 61.54 -34.82 -0.87
N PRO A 9 60.26 -34.61 -0.52
CA PRO A 9 59.28 -34.09 -1.46
C PRO A 9 59.49 -32.59 -1.68
N GLN A 10 59.48 -32.16 -2.95
CA GLN A 10 59.46 -30.74 -3.30
C GLN A 10 58.09 -30.15 -2.93
N VAL A 11 58.10 -29.10 -2.11
CA VAL A 11 56.89 -28.37 -1.71
C VAL A 11 56.41 -27.53 -2.89
N ALA A 12 55.20 -27.81 -3.38
CA ALA A 12 54.55 -27.01 -4.43
C ALA A 12 54.36 -25.55 -3.97
N PRO A 13 54.41 -24.56 -4.90
CA PRO A 13 54.24 -23.15 -4.54
C PRO A 13 52.84 -22.91 -3.96
N GLN A 14 52.80 -22.30 -2.76
CA GLN A 14 51.55 -21.99 -2.06
C GLN A 14 50.69 -21.01 -2.87
N LYS A 15 49.43 -21.38 -3.08
CA LYS A 15 48.41 -20.57 -3.76
C LYS A 15 48.08 -19.36 -2.86
N ARG A 16 48.20 -18.14 -3.38
CA ARG A 16 47.89 -16.91 -2.61
C ARG A 16 46.42 -16.90 -2.20
N ASP A 17 46.15 -16.76 -0.91
CA ASP A 17 44.80 -16.62 -0.39
C ASP A 17 44.12 -15.36 -0.94
N PRO A 18 42.84 -15.43 -1.35
CA PRO A 18 42.11 -14.26 -1.79
C PRO A 18 41.99 -13.25 -0.65
N LYS A 19 42.61 -12.07 -0.81
CA LYS A 19 42.46 -10.95 0.13
C LYS A 19 41.03 -10.41 0.02
N PHE A 20 40.15 -10.84 0.92
CA PHE A 20 38.81 -10.26 1.06
C PHE A 20 38.94 -8.75 1.32
N PRO A 21 38.37 -7.86 0.47
CA PRO A 21 38.61 -6.43 0.62
C PRO A 21 37.86 -5.90 1.85
N LEU A 22 38.53 -5.11 2.68
CA LEU A 22 38.00 -4.52 3.93
C LEU A 22 36.62 -3.82 3.75
N LYS A 23 36.36 -3.28 2.55
CA LYS A 23 35.07 -2.67 2.18
C LYS A 23 33.88 -3.65 2.22
N TRP A 24 34.10 -4.93 1.91
CA TRP A 24 33.06 -5.97 2.00
C TRP A 24 32.77 -6.35 3.44
N ILE A 25 33.79 -6.38 4.30
CA ILE A 25 33.61 -6.57 5.75
C ILE A 25 32.75 -5.44 6.33
N PHE A 26 33.01 -4.19 5.94
CA PHE A 26 32.20 -3.05 6.35
C PHE A 26 30.74 -3.16 5.87
N LEU A 27 30.51 -3.57 4.61
CA LEU A 27 29.15 -3.80 4.09
C LEU A 27 28.42 -4.93 4.82
N ILE A 28 29.13 -6.02 5.16
CA ILE A 28 28.58 -7.12 5.96
C ILE A 28 28.22 -6.63 7.36
N LEU A 29 29.11 -5.89 8.02
CA LEU A 29 28.85 -5.33 9.36
C LEU A 29 27.68 -4.34 9.36
N LEU A 30 27.58 -3.49 8.34
CA LEU A 30 26.45 -2.57 8.18
C LEU A 30 25.13 -3.33 7.98
N GLY A 31 25.17 -4.40 7.18
CA GLY A 31 24.03 -5.31 6.99
C GLY A 31 23.61 -6.00 8.28
N CYS A 32 24.56 -6.58 9.04
CA CYS A 32 24.30 -7.22 10.32
C CYS A 32 23.73 -6.24 11.35
N PHE A 33 24.26 -5.01 11.41
CA PHE A 33 23.74 -3.97 12.28
C PHE A 33 22.29 -3.60 11.93
N GLY A 34 21.97 -3.47 10.64
CA GLY A 34 20.61 -3.25 10.17
C GLY A 34 19.64 -4.36 10.59
N VAL A 35 20.07 -5.62 10.52
CA VAL A 35 19.27 -6.78 10.96
C VAL A 35 19.03 -6.76 12.48
N ILE A 36 20.03 -6.40 13.28
CA ILE A 36 19.90 -6.29 14.74
C ILE A 36 18.93 -5.17 15.12
N MET A 37 19.01 -4.01 14.44
CA MET A 37 18.11 -2.88 14.68
C MET A 37 16.66 -3.16 14.24
N ALA A 38 16.48 -4.02 13.24
CA ALA A 38 15.16 -4.48 12.80
C ALA A 38 14.58 -5.62 13.68
N TYR A 39 15.35 -6.11 14.66
CA TYR A 39 14.89 -7.18 15.53
C TYR A 39 13.92 -6.65 16.59
N GLU A 40 12.64 -6.91 16.39
CA GLU A 40 11.58 -6.63 17.36
C GLU A 40 11.70 -7.58 18.57
N LYS A 41 11.99 -7.06 19.77
CA LYS A 41 12.11 -7.90 20.97
C LYS A 41 10.72 -8.19 21.53
N PHE A 42 10.50 -9.42 21.98
CA PHE A 42 9.23 -9.85 22.58
C PHE A 42 8.77 -8.93 23.74
N ASP A 43 9.72 -8.46 24.56
CA ASP A 43 9.46 -7.55 25.69
C ASP A 43 8.94 -6.16 25.25
N ASP A 44 9.16 -5.76 23.98
CA ASP A 44 8.58 -4.54 23.40
C ASP A 44 7.07 -4.68 23.12
N PHE A 45 6.51 -5.89 23.32
CA PHE A 45 5.12 -6.22 23.02
C PHE A 45 4.34 -6.65 24.24
N VAL A 46 4.99 -7.34 25.18
CA VAL A 46 4.33 -7.91 26.36
C VAL A 46 5.00 -7.47 27.66
N LYS A 47 4.21 -7.42 28.73
CA LYS A 47 4.68 -7.30 30.11
C LYS A 47 4.48 -8.65 30.79
N ARG A 48 5.51 -9.11 31.50
CA ARG A 48 5.43 -10.31 32.34
C ARG A 48 4.80 -9.93 33.68
N LYS A 49 3.77 -10.67 34.10
CA LYS A 49 3.09 -10.51 35.40
C LYS A 49 3.81 -11.27 36.51
N SER A 50 3.48 -10.92 37.75
CA SER A 50 4.01 -11.56 38.96
C SER A 50 3.64 -13.05 39.10
N ASP A 51 2.56 -13.48 38.44
CA ASP A 51 2.12 -14.88 38.38
C ASP A 51 2.82 -15.71 37.29
N GLY A 52 3.76 -15.10 36.54
CA GLY A 52 4.49 -15.75 35.45
C GLY A 52 3.79 -15.70 34.08
N THR A 53 2.59 -15.13 33.98
CA THR A 53 1.86 -14.96 32.72
C THR A 53 2.31 -13.70 31.95
N TYR A 54 1.89 -13.59 30.69
CA TYR A 54 2.18 -12.44 29.81
C TYR A 54 0.91 -11.70 29.46
N GLU A 55 0.97 -10.37 29.44
CA GLU A 55 -0.09 -9.51 28.90
C GLU A 55 0.49 -8.50 27.91
N LEU A 56 -0.29 -8.08 26.92
CA LEU A 56 0.11 -7.00 26.02
C LEU A 56 0.41 -5.72 26.81
N GLN A 57 1.39 -4.95 26.36
CA GLN A 57 1.55 -3.58 26.84
C GLN A 57 0.26 -2.78 26.57
N GLU A 58 -0.13 -1.91 27.50
CA GLU A 58 -1.38 -1.14 27.42
C GLU A 58 -1.53 -0.37 26.10
N GLU A 59 -0.49 0.32 25.63
CA GLU A 59 -0.53 1.03 24.35
C GLU A 59 -0.86 0.10 23.17
N ARG A 60 -0.37 -1.15 23.19
CA ARG A 60 -0.68 -2.14 22.14
C ARG A 60 -2.08 -2.69 22.30
N LYS A 61 -2.54 -2.90 23.53
CA LYS A 61 -3.92 -3.33 23.83
C LYS A 61 -4.92 -2.27 23.34
N ASP A 62 -4.65 -1.00 23.57
CA ASP A 62 -5.47 0.11 23.09
C ASP A 62 -5.47 0.18 21.56
N LYS A 63 -4.30 0.13 20.91
CA LYS A 63 -4.20 0.08 19.45
C LYS A 63 -4.94 -1.12 18.85
N LEU A 64 -4.86 -2.29 19.50
CA LEU A 64 -5.57 -3.49 19.08
C LEU A 64 -7.08 -3.31 19.21
N ASN A 65 -7.56 -2.86 20.38
CA ASN A 65 -8.97 -2.62 20.65
C ASN A 65 -9.55 -1.59 19.67
N ASP A 66 -8.83 -0.49 19.40
CA ASP A 66 -9.23 0.52 18.42
C ASP A 66 -9.29 -0.05 17.00
N ARG A 67 -8.38 -0.96 16.65
CA ARG A 67 -8.40 -1.62 15.33
C ARG A 67 -9.57 -2.58 15.21
N VAL A 68 -9.83 -3.40 16.23
CA VAL A 68 -10.99 -4.32 16.27
C VAL A 68 -12.30 -3.53 16.24
N LYS A 69 -12.41 -2.45 17.03
CA LYS A 69 -13.58 -1.58 17.03
C LYS A 69 -13.87 -0.99 15.65
N ARG A 70 -12.84 -0.50 14.94
CA ARG A 70 -12.97 0.02 13.57
C ARG A 70 -13.33 -1.04 12.54
N MET A 71 -12.96 -2.30 12.74
CA MET A 71 -13.38 -3.40 11.86
C MET A 71 -14.85 -3.76 12.08
N ARG A 72 -15.33 -3.63 13.33
CA ARG A 72 -16.72 -3.91 13.70
C ARG A 72 -17.68 -2.74 13.46
N SER A 73 -17.15 -1.52 13.29
CA SER A 73 -17.98 -0.34 13.02
C SER A 73 -18.60 -0.41 11.63
N GLU A 74 -19.76 0.20 11.49
CA GLU A 74 -20.39 0.41 10.19
C GLU A 74 -19.49 1.21 9.25
N ALA A 75 -19.59 0.90 7.97
CA ALA A 75 -18.85 1.52 6.89
C ALA A 75 -19.80 1.89 5.75
N GLU A 76 -19.47 2.98 5.08
CA GLU A 76 -20.11 3.43 3.85
C GLU A 76 -19.22 3.09 2.66
N GLN A 77 -19.81 2.55 1.59
CA GLN A 77 -19.21 2.62 0.26
C GLN A 77 -19.89 3.75 -0.52
N TYR A 78 -19.09 4.60 -1.15
CA TYR A 78 -19.56 5.78 -1.86
C TYR A 78 -18.87 5.96 -3.22
N VAL A 79 -19.46 6.83 -4.02
CA VAL A 79 -18.87 7.39 -5.23
C VAL A 79 -18.78 8.90 -5.12
N LEU A 80 -17.66 9.46 -5.57
CA LEU A 80 -17.52 10.87 -5.86
C LEU A 80 -17.78 11.09 -7.34
N ARG A 81 -18.78 11.90 -7.66
CA ARG A 81 -19.15 12.24 -9.03
C ARG A 81 -18.81 13.69 -9.35
N ALA A 82 -18.50 13.95 -10.61
CA ALA A 82 -18.32 15.31 -11.11
C ALA A 82 -19.62 16.12 -10.94
N SER A 83 -19.57 17.25 -10.22
CA SER A 83 -20.72 18.15 -10.05
C SER A 83 -21.02 19.01 -11.29
N LYS A 84 -20.01 19.20 -12.14
CA LYS A 84 -20.04 20.01 -13.36
C LYS A 84 -19.09 19.40 -14.39
N ASN A 85 -19.24 19.79 -15.65
CA ASN A 85 -18.29 19.41 -16.68
C ASN A 85 -16.95 20.11 -16.41
N GLY A 86 -15.82 19.42 -16.61
CA GLY A 86 -14.51 20.03 -16.48
C GLY A 86 -13.37 19.03 -16.30
N PHE A 87 -12.17 19.57 -16.09
CA PHE A 87 -10.98 18.80 -15.78
C PHE A 87 -10.92 18.49 -14.29
N TYR A 88 -10.71 17.21 -13.98
CA TYR A 88 -10.51 16.70 -12.64
C TYR A 88 -9.11 16.10 -12.54
N GLU A 89 -8.53 16.14 -11.35
CA GLU A 89 -7.24 15.50 -11.07
C GLU A 89 -7.32 14.01 -11.35
N CYS A 90 -6.29 13.47 -12.00
CA CYS A 90 -6.17 12.05 -12.32
C CYS A 90 -4.76 11.57 -11.96
N LEU A 91 -4.62 10.87 -10.84
CA LEU A 91 -3.31 10.49 -10.29
C LEU A 91 -2.59 9.41 -11.12
N HIS A 92 -3.30 8.79 -12.05
CA HIS A 92 -2.77 7.72 -12.88
C HIS A 92 -2.82 8.01 -14.37
N CYS A 93 -3.30 9.19 -14.76
CA CYS A 93 -3.25 9.66 -16.13
C CYS A 93 -1.90 10.33 -16.38
N PRO A 94 -1.31 10.20 -17.58
CA PRO A 94 -0.04 10.86 -17.92
C PRO A 94 -0.04 12.38 -17.71
N ASN A 95 -1.18 13.03 -17.99
CA ASN A 95 -1.31 14.49 -17.93
C ASN A 95 -1.74 15.00 -16.53
N GLY A 96 -1.92 14.11 -15.54
CA GLY A 96 -2.39 14.47 -14.20
C GLY A 96 -3.83 14.97 -14.11
N VAL A 97 -4.52 15.13 -15.23
CA VAL A 97 -5.92 15.59 -15.33
C VAL A 97 -6.70 14.77 -16.34
N PHE A 98 -8.01 14.72 -16.17
CA PHE A 98 -8.93 14.02 -17.06
C PHE A 98 -10.28 14.76 -17.14
N TYR A 99 -10.86 14.84 -18.33
CA TYR A 99 -12.13 15.57 -18.52
C TYR A 99 -13.34 14.69 -18.22
N LEU A 100 -14.14 15.10 -17.23
CA LEU A 100 -15.38 14.44 -16.84
C LEU A 100 -16.60 15.28 -17.19
N TYR A 101 -17.66 14.62 -17.63
CA TYR A 101 -19.00 15.21 -17.66
C TYR A 101 -19.66 15.13 -16.28
N LYS A 102 -20.58 16.05 -16.02
CA LYS A 102 -21.40 16.05 -14.81
C LYS A 102 -22.06 14.68 -14.60
N GLY A 103 -21.93 14.16 -13.38
CA GLY A 103 -22.47 12.86 -12.98
C GLY A 103 -21.51 11.68 -13.18
N GLU A 104 -20.44 11.84 -13.96
CA GLU A 104 -19.47 10.77 -14.17
C GLU A 104 -18.68 10.49 -12.89
N ALA A 105 -18.37 9.21 -12.66
CA ALA A 105 -17.62 8.78 -11.50
C ALA A 105 -16.16 9.25 -11.60
N TRP A 106 -15.74 9.99 -10.59
CA TRP A 106 -14.36 10.41 -10.36
C TRP A 106 -13.64 9.41 -9.45
N LYS A 107 -14.29 8.93 -8.39
CA LYS A 107 -13.67 8.01 -7.42
C LYS A 107 -14.69 7.13 -6.72
N TYR A 108 -14.38 5.85 -6.52
CA TYR A 108 -15.04 5.01 -5.52
C TYR A 108 -14.21 4.98 -4.24
N GLY A 109 -14.89 4.85 -3.10
CA GLY A 109 -14.22 4.82 -1.81
C GLY A 109 -15.04 4.17 -0.72
N VAL A 110 -14.35 3.81 0.36
CA VAL A 110 -14.95 3.33 1.61
C VAL A 110 -14.59 4.26 2.77
N THR A 111 -15.50 4.42 3.73
CA THR A 111 -15.22 5.12 4.98
C THR A 111 -16.00 4.58 6.16
N THR A 112 -15.39 4.52 7.34
CA THR A 112 -16.04 4.24 8.63
C THR A 112 -16.37 5.51 9.42
N ARG A 113 -16.11 6.69 8.85
CA ARG A 113 -16.30 8.01 9.49
C ARG A 113 -17.45 8.80 8.89
N GLY A 114 -18.12 8.24 7.88
CA GLY A 114 -19.10 8.89 7.05
C GLY A 114 -18.56 10.07 6.23
N LYS A 115 -19.44 10.66 5.42
CA LYS A 115 -19.13 11.81 4.55
C LYS A 115 -18.37 12.93 5.25
N PHE A 116 -18.89 13.42 6.38
CA PHE A 116 -18.35 14.60 7.06
C PHE A 116 -17.05 14.31 7.83
N GLY A 117 -16.85 13.07 8.29
CA GLY A 117 -15.60 12.64 8.91
C GLY A 117 -14.48 12.33 7.91
N ARG A 118 -14.82 12.04 6.65
CA ARG A 118 -13.87 11.80 5.56
C ARG A 118 -13.53 13.05 4.77
N TYR A 119 -14.52 13.88 4.43
CA TYR A 119 -14.36 15.04 3.57
C TYR A 119 -14.95 16.30 4.20
N LYS A 120 -14.15 17.38 4.20
CA LYS A 120 -14.65 18.72 4.52
C LYS A 120 -15.60 19.19 3.41
N PRO A 121 -16.79 19.76 3.72
CA PRO A 121 -17.72 20.24 2.69
C PRO A 121 -17.09 21.23 1.70
N GLN A 122 -16.21 22.12 2.19
CA GLN A 122 -15.49 23.08 1.34
C GLN A 122 -14.54 22.40 0.35
N TYR A 123 -13.96 21.26 0.72
CA TYR A 123 -13.11 20.48 -0.17
C TYR A 123 -13.93 19.93 -1.35
N LEU A 124 -15.06 19.27 -1.08
CA LEU A 124 -15.93 18.73 -2.13
C LEU A 124 -16.44 19.84 -3.06
N LYS A 125 -16.86 20.99 -2.51
CA LYS A 125 -17.29 22.14 -3.30
C LYS A 125 -16.17 22.69 -4.19
N ARG A 126 -14.96 22.88 -3.64
CA ARG A 126 -13.80 23.40 -4.38
C ARG A 126 -13.38 22.46 -5.51
N MET A 127 -13.38 21.15 -5.25
CA MET A 127 -13.07 20.13 -6.26
C MET A 127 -14.22 19.90 -7.24
N GLY A 128 -15.40 20.49 -7.00
CA GLY A 128 -16.58 20.26 -7.82
C GLY A 128 -17.04 18.81 -7.79
N LEU A 129 -17.09 18.18 -6.61
CA LEU A 129 -17.45 16.78 -6.42
C LEU A 129 -18.72 16.62 -5.59
N ILE A 130 -19.53 15.62 -5.93
CA ILE A 130 -20.72 15.20 -5.18
C ILE A 130 -20.39 13.86 -4.53
N TYR A 131 -20.55 13.78 -3.21
CA TYR A 131 -20.49 12.54 -2.46
C TYR A 131 -21.86 11.86 -2.46
N GLU A 132 -21.90 10.64 -2.99
CA GLU A 132 -23.10 9.80 -3.05
C GLU A 132 -22.79 8.46 -2.36
N MET A 133 -23.45 8.21 -1.23
CA MET A 133 -23.38 6.91 -0.55
C MET A 133 -24.18 5.89 -1.35
N GLN A 134 -23.57 4.74 -1.64
CA GLN A 134 -24.19 3.66 -2.41
C GLN A 134 -24.49 2.44 -1.54
N TYR A 135 -23.82 2.30 -0.40
CA TYR A 135 -24.04 1.24 0.58
C TYR A 135 -23.65 1.71 1.98
N SER A 136 -24.33 1.19 2.99
CA SER A 136 -24.01 1.33 4.41
C SER A 136 -24.20 -0.01 5.10
N GLY A 137 -23.22 -0.46 5.88
CA GLY A 137 -23.25 -1.73 6.59
C GLY A 137 -21.85 -2.18 7.01
N SER A 138 -21.47 -3.44 6.78
CA SER A 138 -20.19 -3.96 7.29
C SER A 138 -18.99 -3.44 6.46
N LEU A 139 -17.85 -3.24 7.12
CA LEU A 139 -16.61 -2.82 6.45
C LEU A 139 -16.19 -3.77 5.34
N GLN A 140 -16.32 -5.08 5.58
CA GLN A 140 -15.97 -6.10 4.59
C GLN A 140 -16.82 -5.97 3.32
N GLN A 141 -18.15 -5.87 3.45
CA GLN A 141 -19.03 -5.70 2.30
C GLN A 141 -18.79 -4.37 1.58
N ALA A 142 -18.55 -3.28 2.32
CA ALA A 142 -18.23 -2.00 1.71
C ALA A 142 -16.94 -2.07 0.85
N MET A 143 -15.90 -2.75 1.33
CA MET A 143 -14.64 -2.96 0.61
C MET A 143 -14.81 -3.87 -0.62
N GLU A 144 -15.60 -4.94 -0.49
CA GLU A 144 -15.93 -5.81 -1.62
C GLU A 144 -16.67 -5.05 -2.72
N LEU A 145 -17.66 -4.24 -2.35
CA LEU A 145 -18.40 -3.39 -3.29
C LEU A 145 -17.49 -2.36 -3.96
N GLU A 146 -16.57 -1.72 -3.23
CA GLU A 146 -15.59 -0.80 -3.83
C GLU A 146 -14.74 -1.51 -4.89
N LEU A 147 -14.22 -2.70 -4.58
CA LEU A 147 -13.42 -3.49 -5.51
C LEU A 147 -14.21 -3.86 -6.77
N ILE A 148 -15.45 -4.32 -6.61
CA ILE A 148 -16.34 -4.66 -7.73
C ILE A 148 -16.62 -3.42 -8.57
N LYS A 149 -16.95 -2.27 -7.97
CA LYS A 149 -17.23 -1.02 -8.69
C LYS A 149 -16.02 -0.51 -9.48
N ILE A 150 -14.82 -0.57 -8.90
CA ILE A 150 -13.59 -0.18 -9.59
C ILE A 150 -13.31 -1.17 -10.73
N GLY A 151 -13.43 -2.48 -10.49
CA GLY A 151 -13.20 -3.52 -11.50
C GLY A 151 -14.20 -3.47 -12.67
N GLN A 152 -15.44 -3.07 -12.40
CA GLN A 152 -16.49 -2.91 -13.43
C GLN A 152 -16.44 -1.56 -14.16
N TYR A 153 -15.64 -0.60 -13.69
CA TYR A 153 -15.54 0.73 -14.28
C TYR A 153 -15.31 0.73 -15.80
N PRO A 154 -14.43 -0.13 -16.38
CA PRO A 154 -14.21 -0.16 -17.83
C PRO A 154 -15.47 -0.38 -18.64
N LEU A 155 -16.45 -1.08 -18.06
CA LEU A 155 -17.70 -1.50 -18.70
C LEU A 155 -18.87 -0.55 -18.42
N LEU A 156 -18.65 0.54 -17.68
CA LEU A 156 -19.70 1.51 -17.42
C LEU A 156 -20.08 2.27 -18.70
N PRO A 157 -21.38 2.59 -18.92
CA PRO A 157 -21.83 3.30 -20.12
C PRO A 157 -21.07 4.61 -20.38
N GLU A 158 -20.77 5.39 -19.33
CA GLU A 158 -20.03 6.64 -19.46
C GLU A 158 -18.58 6.45 -19.95
N ASN A 159 -17.97 5.30 -19.65
CA ASN A 159 -16.62 4.98 -20.09
C ASN A 159 -16.64 4.38 -21.50
N LEU A 160 -17.60 3.49 -21.79
CA LEU A 160 -17.78 2.89 -23.11
C LEU A 160 -18.12 3.93 -24.19
N ALA A 161 -18.80 5.01 -23.83
CA ALA A 161 -19.09 6.14 -24.72
C ALA A 161 -17.85 7.01 -25.05
N ARG A 162 -16.69 6.75 -24.44
CA ARG A 162 -15.44 7.50 -24.69
C ARG A 162 -14.70 6.93 -25.89
N PRO A 163 -13.88 7.75 -26.57
CA PRO A 163 -13.00 7.26 -27.62
C PRO A 163 -11.91 6.33 -27.04
N ASP A 164 -11.38 5.41 -27.85
CA ASP A 164 -10.31 4.49 -27.42
C ASP A 164 -8.97 5.19 -27.19
N LYS A 165 -8.77 6.33 -27.86
CA LYS A 165 -7.56 7.16 -27.79
C LYS A 165 -7.94 8.62 -27.51
N PRO A 166 -7.04 9.42 -26.93
CA PRO A 166 -7.26 10.86 -26.81
C PRO A 166 -7.56 11.43 -28.21
N THR A 167 -8.73 12.05 -28.36
CA THR A 167 -9.16 12.66 -29.63
C THR A 167 -9.69 14.06 -29.37
N GLY A 168 -9.33 15.01 -30.23
CA GLY A 168 -9.67 16.42 -30.07
C GLY A 168 -8.88 17.12 -28.96
N GLU A 169 -9.45 18.20 -28.42
CA GLU A 169 -8.83 19.04 -27.39
C GLU A 169 -9.01 18.49 -25.96
N LEU A 170 -9.96 17.57 -25.77
CA LEU A 170 -10.26 17.01 -24.45
C LEU A 170 -9.40 15.79 -24.15
N ILE A 171 -8.75 15.79 -22.99
CA ILE A 171 -8.06 14.60 -22.44
C ILE A 171 -9.13 13.65 -21.89
N ARG A 172 -9.76 12.90 -22.79
CA ARG A 172 -10.85 11.97 -22.52
C ARG A 172 -10.77 10.76 -23.44
N TYR A 173 -10.70 9.58 -22.85
CA TYR A 173 -10.64 8.29 -23.54
C TYR A 173 -11.07 7.17 -22.58
N LYS A 174 -11.24 5.94 -23.06
CA LYS A 174 -11.58 4.80 -22.19
C LYS A 174 -10.49 4.59 -21.13
N LEU A 175 -10.88 4.53 -19.86
CA LEU A 175 -9.97 4.24 -18.75
C LEU A 175 -10.25 2.86 -18.16
N ALA A 176 -9.21 2.25 -17.59
CA ALA A 176 -9.32 0.99 -16.85
C ALA A 176 -9.91 1.18 -15.44
N ARG A 177 -9.88 2.41 -14.90
CA ARG A 177 -10.40 2.78 -13.59
C ARG A 177 -10.83 4.26 -13.58
N PRO A 178 -11.62 4.71 -12.59
CA PRO A 178 -11.95 6.14 -12.45
C PRO A 178 -10.68 7.00 -12.35
N PRO A 179 -10.70 8.25 -12.88
CA PRO A 179 -9.56 9.19 -12.88
C PRO A 179 -8.81 9.32 -11.55
#